data_AF-A0A2K8WTI6-F1
#
_entry.id   AF-A0A2K8WTI6-F1
#
_cell.length_a   1.000
_cell.length_b   1.000
_cell.length_c   1.000
_cell.angle_alpha   90.00
_cell.angle_beta   90.00
_cell.angle_gamma   90.00
#
_symmetry.space_group_name_H-M   'P 1'
#
loop_
_entity.id
_entity.type
_entity.pdbx_description
1 polymer ?
#
loop_
_entity_poly.entity_id
_entity_poly.type
_entity_poly.pdbx_seq_one_letter_code
_entity_poly.pdbx_strand_id
1 'polypeptide(L)'
;MTKTATVRARIKPDLKTKVEHIFQKLGLTTTEAINLFYKQVELQQGLPFEVKIPNMTTQKILEKTDQEEELIHCDNLENMFEQLGM
;
A
#
# COMPACT_ATOMS: atom_id res chain seq x y z
N MET A 1 6.71 -17.75 25.01
CA MET A 1 6.33 -18.43 23.75
C MET A 1 5.79 -17.38 22.80
N THR A 2 6.52 -17.06 21.74
CA THR A 2 6.03 -16.15 20.69
C THR A 2 4.88 -16.83 19.95
N LYS A 3 3.69 -16.22 19.99
CA LYS A 3 2.52 -16.72 19.26
C LYS A 3 2.85 -16.68 17.76
N THR A 4 2.77 -17.82 17.10
CA THR A 4 2.93 -17.92 15.65
C THR A 4 1.58 -17.77 14.96
N ALA A 5 1.54 -17.10 13.82
CA ALA A 5 0.37 -16.99 12.96
C ALA A 5 0.68 -17.64 11.60
N THR A 6 -0.33 -18.26 10.98
CA THR A 6 -0.16 -18.92 9.67
C THR A 6 -0.79 -18.07 8.58
N VAL A 7 -0.03 -17.80 7.51
CA VAL A 7 -0.54 -17.18 6.28
C VAL A 7 -0.79 -18.28 5.24
N ARG A 8 -2.01 -18.33 4.67
CA ARG A 8 -2.38 -19.23 3.57
C ARG A 8 -3.04 -18.43 2.45
N ALA A 9 -2.51 -18.52 1.25
CA ALA A 9 -3.08 -17.88 0.07
C ALA A 9 -3.08 -18.84 -1.13
N ARG A 10 -4.12 -18.78 -1.96
CA ARG A 10 -4.17 -19.52 -3.23
C ARG A 10 -3.50 -18.67 -4.32
N ILE A 11 -2.57 -19.28 -5.06
CA ILE A 11 -1.89 -18.63 -6.19
C ILE A 11 -1.88 -19.58 -7.39
N LYS A 12 -1.72 -19.02 -8.59
CA LYS A 12 -1.59 -19.82 -9.81
C LYS A 12 -0.31 -20.67 -9.73
N PRO A 13 -0.34 -21.97 -10.12
CA PRO A 13 0.84 -22.84 -10.08
C PRO A 13 2.05 -22.28 -10.83
N ASP A 14 1.84 -21.74 -12.03
CA ASP A 14 2.93 -21.18 -12.84
C ASP A 14 3.57 -19.95 -12.18
N LEU A 15 2.76 -19.13 -11.49
CA LEU A 15 3.26 -17.98 -10.75
C LEU A 15 4.12 -18.45 -9.57
N LYS A 16 3.66 -19.47 -8.82
CA LYS A 16 4.41 -20.07 -7.71
C LYS A 16 5.80 -20.51 -8.17
N THR A 17 5.86 -21.34 -9.21
CA THR A 17 7.12 -21.90 -9.71
C THR A 17 8.10 -20.81 -10.17
N LYS A 18 7.60 -19.82 -10.92
CA LYS A 18 8.43 -18.70 -11.40
C LYS A 18 9.01 -17.88 -10.26
N VAL A 19 8.17 -17.54 -9.28
CA VAL A 19 8.59 -16.70 -8.14
C VAL A 19 9.52 -17.46 -7.19
N GLU A 20 9.28 -18.74 -6.92
CA GLU A 20 10.16 -19.57 -6.10
C GLU A 20 11.57 -19.69 -6.70
N HIS A 21 11.68 -19.76 -8.03
CA HIS A 21 12.99 -19.73 -8.71
C HIS A 21 13.71 -18.39 -8.53
N ILE A 22 12.98 -17.27 -8.50
CA ILE A 22 13.56 -15.95 -8.22
C ILE A 22 14.04 -15.88 -6.77
N PHE A 23 13.23 -16.34 -5.80
CA PHE A 23 13.64 -16.37 -4.39
C PHE A 23 14.88 -17.24 -4.18
N GLN A 24 14.97 -18.40 -4.82
CA GLN A 24 16.17 -19.24 -4.78
C GLN A 24 17.43 -18.52 -5.27
N LYS A 25 17.33 -17.76 -6.38
CA LYS A 25 18.45 -16.95 -6.88
C LYS A 25 18.87 -15.85 -5.91
N LEU A 26 17.93 -15.36 -5.09
CA LEU A 26 18.17 -14.37 -4.04
C LEU A 26 18.60 -15.01 -2.70
N GLY A 27 18.69 -16.34 -2.62
CA GLY A 27 19.02 -17.06 -1.38
C GLY A 27 17.89 -17.04 -0.34
N LEU A 28 16.64 -16.89 -0.76
CA LEU A 28 15.47 -16.80 0.10
C LEU A 28 14.54 -17.99 -0.07
N THR A 29 13.95 -18.43 1.04
CA THR A 29 12.76 -19.28 1.06
C THR A 29 11.50 -18.45 0.85
N THR A 30 10.41 -19.09 0.42
CA THR A 30 9.09 -18.46 0.32
C THR A 30 8.64 -17.85 1.65
N THR A 31 8.91 -18.53 2.76
CA THR A 31 8.57 -18.05 4.10
C THR A 31 9.32 -16.77 4.47
N GLU A 32 10.63 -16.72 4.19
CA GLU A 32 11.43 -15.51 4.44
C GLU A 32 10.96 -14.34 3.59
N ALA A 33 10.70 -14.56 2.30
CA ALA A 33 10.19 -13.53 1.41
C ALA A 33 8.83 -12.98 1.86
N ILE A 34 7.91 -13.85 2.31
CA ILE A 34 6.61 -13.43 2.85
C ILE A 34 6.81 -12.63 4.15
N ASN A 35 7.66 -13.09 5.07
CA ASN A 35 7.94 -12.35 6.30
C ASN A 35 8.56 -10.97 6.03
N LEU A 36 9.47 -10.88 5.06
CA LEU A 36 10.06 -9.62 4.62
C LEU A 36 9.00 -8.67 4.05
N PHE A 37 8.08 -9.18 3.23
CA PHE A 37 6.94 -8.39 2.73
C PHE A 37 6.10 -7.82 3.88
N TYR A 38 5.73 -8.63 4.87
CA TYR A 38 4.97 -8.15 6.03
C TYR A 38 5.74 -7.08 6.83
N LYS A 39 7.06 -7.23 6.99
CA LYS A 39 7.86 -6.20 7.67
C LYS A 39 7.97 -4.91 6.88
N GLN A 40 8.05 -4.98 5.55
CA GLN A 40 8.01 -3.77 4.75
C GLN A 40 6.65 -3.08 4.84
N VAL A 41 5.55 -3.83 4.84
CA VAL A 41 4.20 -3.25 5.04
C VAL A 41 4.07 -2.57 6.40
N GLU A 42 4.55 -3.22 7.46
CA GLU A 42 4.54 -2.67 8.82
C GLU A 42 5.41 -1.40 8.93
N LEU A 43 6.61 -1.40 8.34
CA LEU A 43 7.53 -0.26 8.40
C LEU A 43 7.01 0.95 7.62
N GLN A 44 6.39 0.72 6.46
CA GLN A 44 5.96 1.78 5.56
C GLN A 44 4.53 2.25 5.82
N GLN A 45 3.77 1.56 6.69
CA GLN A 45 2.34 1.79 6.89
C GLN A 45 1.57 1.79 5.55
N GLY A 46 2.01 0.95 4.61
CA GLY A 46 1.59 0.97 3.21
C GLY A 46 2.14 -0.21 2.42
N LEU A 47 1.85 -0.29 1.12
CA LEU A 47 2.40 -1.34 0.27
C LEU A 47 3.87 -1.05 -0.07
N PRO A 48 4.74 -2.07 -0.12
CA PRO A 48 6.17 -1.91 -0.35
C PRO A 48 6.54 -1.71 -1.82
N PHE A 49 5.58 -1.20 -2.59
CA PHE A 49 5.67 -0.86 -3.99
C PHE A 49 4.65 0.23 -4.28
N GLU A 50 4.92 1.02 -5.31
CA GLU A 50 4.06 2.11 -5.72
C GLU A 50 2.69 1.61 -6.19
N VAL A 51 1.63 2.16 -5.60
CA VAL A 51 0.24 1.87 -5.98
C VAL A 51 -0.19 2.92 -7.00
N LYS A 52 -0.06 2.59 -8.29
CA LYS A 52 -0.28 3.55 -9.39
C LYS A 52 -1.74 3.83 -9.71
N ILE A 53 -2.65 2.93 -9.36
CA ILE A 53 -4.08 3.08 -9.63
C ILE A 53 -4.76 3.52 -8.34
N PRO A 54 -5.27 4.77 -8.26
CA PRO A 54 -6.03 5.21 -7.11
C PRO A 54 -7.27 4.33 -6.93
N ASN A 55 -7.68 4.12 -5.68
CA ASN A 55 -8.96 3.47 -5.44
C ASN A 55 -10.11 4.36 -5.94
N MET A 56 -11.31 3.80 -6.07
CA MET A 56 -12.48 4.52 -6.60
C MET A 56 -12.77 5.83 -5.88
N THR A 57 -12.57 5.86 -4.56
CA THR A 57 -12.78 7.08 -3.75
C THR A 57 -11.76 8.14 -4.11
N THR A 58 -10.47 7.79 -4.11
CA THR A 58 -9.38 8.71 -4.47
C THR A 58 -9.55 9.22 -5.91
N GLN A 59 -9.90 8.34 -6.85
CA GLN A 59 -10.14 8.72 -8.24
C GLN A 59 -11.28 9.76 -8.35
N LYS A 60 -12.42 9.49 -7.70
CA LYS A 60 -13.57 10.40 -7.72
C LYS A 60 -13.26 11.77 -7.13
N ILE A 61 -12.49 11.82 -6.03
CA ILE A 61 -12.12 13.08 -5.39
C ILE A 61 -11.14 13.87 -6.24
N LEU A 62 -10.17 13.20 -6.88
CA LEU A 62 -9.26 13.85 -7.83
C LEU A 62 -10.00 14.42 -9.03
N GLU A 63 -10.94 13.67 -9.62
CA GLU A 63 -11.76 14.14 -10.75
C GLU A 63 -12.56 15.41 -10.39
N LYS A 64 -13.18 15.45 -9.20
CA LYS A 64 -13.89 16.64 -8.71
C LYS A 64 -12.95 17.83 -8.48
N THR A 65 -11.78 17.56 -7.90
CA THR A 65 -10.75 18.58 -7.65
C THR A 65 -10.29 19.20 -8.96
N ASP A 66 -10.04 18.39 -9.99
CA ASP A 66 -9.64 18.84 -11.34
C ASP A 66 -10.74 19.66 -12.03
N GLN A 67 -12.01 19.47 -11.62
CA GLN A 67 -13.17 20.23 -12.08
C GLN A 67 -13.49 21.46 -11.22
N GLU A 68 -12.63 21.78 -10.25
CA GLU A 68 -12.84 22.87 -9.28
C GLU A 68 -14.11 22.70 -8.43
N GLU A 69 -14.59 21.47 -8.27
CA GLU A 69 -15.74 21.14 -7.44
C GLU A 69 -15.32 20.81 -6.01
N GLU A 70 -16.13 21.23 -5.02
CA GLU A 70 -15.94 20.89 -3.60
C GLU A 70 -14.59 21.35 -3.02
N LEU A 71 -13.97 22.37 -3.61
CA LEU A 71 -12.74 22.98 -3.10
C LEU A 71 -13.01 23.98 -1.98
N ILE A 72 -12.16 23.94 -0.96
CA ILE A 72 -12.10 24.95 0.10
C ILE A 72 -10.91 25.85 -0.20
N HIS A 73 -11.18 27.10 -0.58
CA HIS A 73 -10.15 28.11 -0.72
C HIS A 73 -9.74 28.63 0.66
N CYS A 74 -8.43 28.64 0.91
CA CYS A 74 -7.86 29.18 2.14
C CYS A 74 -7.00 30.39 1.79
N ASP A 75 -7.25 31.52 2.47
CA ASP A 75 -6.53 32.77 2.18
C ASP A 75 -5.09 32.75 2.73
N ASN A 76 -4.85 31.98 3.79
CA ASN A 76 -3.55 31.82 4.43
C ASN A 76 -3.49 30.51 5.24
N LEU A 77 -2.31 30.25 5.80
CA LEU A 77 -2.02 29.03 6.56
C LEU A 77 -2.81 28.92 7.87
N GLU A 78 -3.06 30.04 8.56
CA GLU A 78 -3.90 30.03 9.78
C GLU A 78 -5.35 29.65 9.45
N ASN A 79 -5.92 30.24 8.41
CA ASN A 79 -7.25 29.93 7.93
C ASN A 79 -7.37 28.47 7.45
N MET A 80 -6.32 27.92 6.83
CA MET A 80 -6.28 26.49 6.47
C MET A 80 -6.40 25.59 7.70
N PHE A 81 -5.66 25.86 8.78
CA PHE A 81 -5.73 25.03 9.99
C PHE A 81 -7.11 25.10 10.65
N GLU A 82 -7.71 26.29 10.74
CA GLU A 82 -9.08 26.46 11.24
C GLU A 82 -10.11 25.64 10.42
N GLN A 83 -10.03 25.69 9.08
CA GLN A 83 -10.91 24.92 8.19
C GLN A 83 -10.73 23.40 8.34
N LEU A 84 -9.53 22.94 8.68
CA LEU A 84 -9.23 21.52 8.91
C LEU A 84 -9.52 21.04 10.34
N GLY A 85 -9.92 21.96 11.24
CA GLY A 85 -10.17 21.64 12.65
C GLY A 85 -8.90 21.22 13.40
N MET A 86 -7.74 21.72 12.99
CA MET A 86 -6.43 21.45 13.59
C MET A 86 -5.90 22.65 14.36
#